data_AF-A0AAV9CQ63-F1
#
_entry.id   AF-A0AAV9CQ63-F1
#
_cell.length_a   1.000
_cell.length_b   1.000
_cell.length_c   1.000
_cell.angle_alpha   90.00
_cell.angle_beta   90.00
_cell.angle_gamma   90.00
#
_symmetry.space_group_name_H-M   'P 1'
#
loop_
_entity.id
_entity.type
_entity.pdbx_description
1 polymer ?
#
loop_
_entity_poly.entity_id
_entity_poly.type
_entity_poly.pdbx_seq_one_letter_code
_entity_poly.pdbx_strand_id
1 'polypeptide(L)'
;MAPSFSFESEALKAKIEWTWKKSGSCPEGTVPIRRTTKTSLREAISFEKFGRKDVSGGAVVEVSHYARKYPDYREVPKPLYGTKGAINIWNVHVEPNEWSQSLFVVGNMDGPAHSFIEAGYSDQAFSKWWLRVQGEDVGYWPESIFMSFTTCSIVKWGGEVLNKSNQQGRHTTTQMGSGKDPSCGYSKSAYMSRIQVYDKASRVYTPKYVFSETTHSRCYDEMSAHIPGRKCRPHCIQNQGLIIKSNSVRIEREELVDRRLKELNRPAKKSIQVNIAIAIGKSYHGGQVDLTVWNPFVEPDDYSTASMAFKSGPYDNFEDMEVGWMVNPKLFGDGRTRLYIHWTSDASRTTGCFNLLCPGFVQVSKKIVVGAVIEPVSQSGWEEYQISLAVFRDIMTGNWWLQYGTNELVGYWPSSIFGPLGHMAEAVQWGGDVYSPKIGKKPHTHTGMGSGQYGMDTFGACSAAHMRVRDNSPTEYRPEKLATIIDEFDCYNYKFYPRHSEDRSFYFGGPGGKDFLCQ
;
A
#
# COMPACT_ATOMS: atom_id res chain seq x y z
N MET A 1 -39.06 7.40 -14.44
CA MET A 1 -39.08 6.62 -13.19
C MET A 1 -38.34 5.32 -13.44
N ALA A 2 -37.45 4.88 -12.54
CA ALA A 2 -36.82 3.56 -12.61
C ALA A 2 -37.61 2.56 -11.72
N PRO A 3 -37.70 1.27 -12.10
CA PRO A 3 -38.47 0.30 -11.32
C PRO A 3 -37.73 -0.11 -10.03
N SER A 4 -38.42 -0.01 -8.90
CA SER A 4 -37.94 -0.51 -7.60
C SER A 4 -38.11 -2.02 -7.48
N PHE A 5 -37.03 -2.75 -7.19
CA PHE A 5 -37.07 -4.20 -6.95
C PHE A 5 -37.04 -4.51 -5.45
N SER A 6 -38.12 -5.08 -4.92
CA SER A 6 -38.17 -5.59 -3.54
C SER A 6 -37.47 -6.95 -3.42
N PHE A 7 -36.72 -7.15 -2.34
CA PHE A 7 -36.05 -8.41 -2.02
C PHE A 7 -36.64 -9.02 -0.75
N GLU A 8 -37.61 -9.92 -0.89
CA GLU A 8 -38.17 -10.67 0.23
C GLU A 8 -37.46 -12.02 0.45
N SER A 9 -37.17 -12.30 1.72
CA SER A 9 -36.59 -13.54 2.21
C SER A 9 -36.74 -13.60 3.73
N GLU A 10 -37.30 -14.69 4.26
CA GLU A 10 -37.52 -14.88 5.70
C GLU A 10 -36.23 -15.05 6.50
N ALA A 11 -35.10 -15.32 5.83
CA ALA A 11 -33.79 -15.31 6.44
C ALA A 11 -33.37 -13.87 6.79
N LEU A 12 -33.03 -13.63 8.07
CA LEU A 12 -32.47 -12.36 8.55
C LEU A 12 -31.26 -11.96 7.69
N LYS A 13 -31.39 -10.87 6.94
CA LYS A 13 -30.30 -10.30 6.14
C LYS A 13 -29.18 -9.86 7.08
N ALA A 14 -27.99 -10.41 6.91
CA ALA A 14 -26.83 -10.02 7.69
C ALA A 14 -26.56 -8.53 7.48
N LYS A 15 -26.67 -7.72 8.53
CA LYS A 15 -26.34 -6.29 8.53
C LYS A 15 -24.83 -6.16 8.36
N ILE A 16 -24.39 -5.87 7.13
CA ILE A 16 -22.98 -5.60 6.83
C ILE A 16 -22.63 -4.27 7.51
N GLU A 17 -21.96 -4.34 8.66
CA GLU A 17 -21.37 -3.17 9.29
C GLU A 17 -20.11 -2.77 8.52
N TRP A 18 -20.32 -2.05 7.42
CA TRP A 18 -19.30 -1.35 6.67
C TRP A 18 -18.44 -0.52 7.62
N THR A 19 -17.22 -1.00 7.92
CA THR A 19 -16.36 -0.41 8.97
C THR A 19 -16.01 1.05 8.69
N TRP A 20 -15.97 1.46 7.42
CA TRP A 20 -15.80 2.85 7.01
C TRP A 20 -16.98 3.77 7.40
N LYS A 21 -18.22 3.25 7.49
CA LYS A 21 -19.39 4.02 7.93
C LYS A 21 -19.39 4.34 9.44
N LYS A 22 -18.41 3.83 10.21
CA LYS A 22 -18.28 4.11 11.65
C LYS A 22 -17.54 5.42 11.97
N SER A 23 -16.97 6.09 10.96
CA SER A 23 -16.20 7.34 11.13
C SER A 23 -16.51 8.40 10.07
N GLY A 24 -17.68 8.35 9.44
CA GLY A 24 -18.14 9.34 8.47
C GLY A 24 -18.84 8.75 7.23
N SER A 25 -19.15 9.63 6.28
CA SER A 25 -19.75 9.32 4.99
C SER A 25 -18.83 9.76 3.85
N CYS A 26 -18.68 8.92 2.83
CA CYS A 26 -18.10 9.32 1.55
C CYS A 26 -18.95 10.44 0.91
N PRO A 27 -18.35 11.55 0.43
CA PRO A 27 -19.04 12.51 -0.43
C PRO A 27 -19.65 11.86 -1.68
N GLU A 28 -20.69 12.49 -2.22
CA GLU A 28 -21.38 11.99 -3.41
C GLU A 28 -20.41 11.82 -4.59
N GLY A 29 -20.53 10.69 -5.32
CA GLY A 29 -19.60 10.31 -6.39
C GLY A 29 -18.28 9.66 -5.93
N THR A 30 -17.98 9.55 -4.63
CA THR A 30 -16.75 8.91 -4.13
C THR A 30 -16.97 7.49 -3.59
N VAL A 31 -15.95 6.62 -3.69
CA VAL A 31 -16.02 5.22 -3.24
C VAL A 31 -15.05 4.90 -2.09
N PRO A 32 -15.43 4.04 -1.12
CA PRO A 32 -14.61 3.71 0.05
C PRO A 32 -13.53 2.67 -0.28
N ILE A 33 -12.25 3.07 -0.18
CA ILE A 33 -11.11 2.17 -0.45
C ILE A 33 -10.53 1.63 0.87
N ARG A 34 -10.52 0.31 1.06
CA ARG A 34 -9.83 -0.34 2.19
C ARG A 34 -8.32 -0.22 2.00
N ARG A 35 -7.66 0.48 2.92
CA ARG A 35 -6.21 0.71 2.93
C ARG A 35 -5.48 -0.41 3.70
N THR A 36 -4.35 -0.87 3.18
CA THR A 36 -3.45 -1.82 3.84
C THR A 36 -2.76 -1.16 5.04
N THR A 37 -2.51 -1.89 6.12
CA THR A 37 -1.89 -1.35 7.35
C THR A 37 -0.46 -1.86 7.54
N LYS A 38 0.36 -1.17 8.35
CA LYS A 38 1.70 -1.64 8.76
C LYS A 38 1.65 -3.03 9.42
N THR A 39 0.57 -3.36 10.13
CA THR A 39 0.35 -4.70 10.70
C THR A 39 0.12 -5.73 9.60
N SER A 40 -0.78 -5.45 8.65
CA SER A 40 -1.08 -6.34 7.52
C SER A 40 0.13 -6.63 6.62
N LEU A 41 1.09 -5.70 6.53
CA LEU A 41 2.35 -5.92 5.81
C LEU A 41 3.40 -6.70 6.64
N ARG A 42 3.33 -6.64 7.97
CA ARG A 42 4.17 -7.47 8.87
C ARG A 42 3.67 -8.92 8.96
N GLU A 43 2.39 -9.14 8.70
CA GLU A 43 1.75 -10.47 8.59
C GLU A 43 1.97 -11.11 7.20
N ALA A 44 2.63 -10.41 6.27
CA ALA A 44 2.84 -10.87 4.89
C ALA A 44 4.09 -11.76 4.74
N ILE A 45 3.90 -12.98 4.21
CA ILE A 45 5.01 -13.93 3.96
C ILE A 45 5.99 -13.40 2.89
N SER A 46 5.52 -12.65 1.90
CA SER A 46 6.36 -11.75 1.08
C SER A 46 5.52 -10.63 0.46
N PHE A 47 6.16 -9.51 0.11
CA PHE A 47 5.49 -8.38 -0.55
C PHE A 47 4.95 -8.74 -1.94
N GLU A 48 5.68 -9.54 -2.71
CA GLU A 48 5.29 -9.97 -4.05
C GLU A 48 4.05 -10.87 -4.05
N LYS A 49 3.87 -11.66 -2.99
CA LYS A 49 2.72 -12.53 -2.76
C LYS A 49 1.60 -11.85 -1.95
N PHE A 50 1.80 -10.64 -1.43
CA PHE A 50 0.80 -9.97 -0.60
C PHE A 50 -0.50 -9.72 -1.39
N GLY A 51 -1.62 -10.17 -0.86
CA GLY A 51 -2.93 -10.12 -1.53
C GLY A 51 -3.10 -11.09 -2.71
N ARG A 52 -2.13 -11.96 -3.00
CA ARG A 52 -2.22 -13.03 -4.01
C ARG A 52 -2.45 -14.39 -3.35
N LYS A 53 -3.13 -15.31 -4.04
CA LYS A 53 -3.04 -16.74 -3.70
C LYS A 53 -1.62 -17.22 -3.97
N ASP A 54 -1.14 -18.17 -3.15
CA ASP A 54 0.24 -18.66 -3.21
C ASP A 54 0.39 -19.70 -4.34
N VAL A 55 1.37 -19.54 -5.25
CA VAL A 55 1.47 -20.30 -6.52
C VAL A 55 2.86 -20.94 -6.72
N SER A 56 3.64 -21.11 -5.65
CA SER A 56 4.98 -21.72 -5.76
C SER A 56 4.88 -23.23 -6.02
N GLY A 57 4.94 -23.64 -7.30
CA GLY A 57 5.03 -25.05 -7.70
C GLY A 57 4.12 -25.49 -8.84
N GLY A 58 3.85 -24.66 -9.86
CA GLY A 58 3.22 -25.09 -11.12
C GLY A 58 1.72 -25.43 -11.08
N ALA A 59 1.17 -25.84 -9.94
CA ALA A 59 -0.24 -26.21 -9.80
C ALA A 59 -0.88 -25.64 -8.52
N VAL A 60 -1.91 -24.79 -8.69
CA VAL A 60 -2.82 -24.37 -7.60
C VAL A 60 -3.62 -25.57 -7.02
N VAL A 61 -3.64 -26.68 -7.76
CA VAL A 61 -4.47 -27.86 -7.54
C VAL A 61 -3.96 -28.78 -6.42
N GLU A 62 -2.65 -28.83 -6.14
CA GLU A 62 -2.07 -29.84 -5.23
C GLU A 62 -2.04 -29.43 -3.75
N VAL A 63 -2.21 -28.14 -3.44
CA VAL A 63 -2.14 -27.58 -2.06
C VAL A 63 -3.43 -26.92 -1.59
N SER A 64 -4.53 -27.07 -2.35
CA SER A 64 -5.86 -26.58 -1.98
C SER A 64 -6.89 -27.70 -1.95
N HIS A 65 -7.81 -27.62 -0.99
CA HIS A 65 -8.98 -28.49 -0.95
C HIS A 65 -10.23 -27.70 -1.28
N TYR A 66 -11.06 -28.22 -2.17
CA TYR A 66 -12.29 -27.56 -2.60
C TYR A 66 -13.46 -28.55 -2.63
N ALA A 67 -14.65 -27.99 -2.45
CA ALA A 67 -15.94 -28.66 -2.55
C ALA A 67 -16.87 -27.71 -3.31
N ARG A 68 -17.14 -28.03 -4.58
CA ARG A 68 -17.69 -27.11 -5.59
C ARG A 68 -18.79 -27.78 -6.42
N LYS A 69 -19.70 -26.96 -6.93
CA LYS A 69 -20.70 -27.33 -7.94
C LYS A 69 -20.67 -26.40 -9.14
N TYR A 70 -21.09 -26.90 -10.28
CA TYR A 70 -21.21 -26.16 -11.55
C TYR A 70 -22.48 -26.58 -12.30
N PRO A 71 -23.06 -25.74 -13.18
CA PRO A 71 -24.32 -26.04 -13.85
C PRO A 71 -24.12 -27.07 -14.97
N ASP A 72 -25.21 -27.71 -15.42
CA ASP A 72 -25.18 -28.36 -16.73
C ASP A 72 -25.07 -27.31 -17.85
N TYR A 73 -23.86 -27.19 -18.40
CA TYR A 73 -23.51 -26.30 -19.50
C TYR A 73 -24.24 -26.59 -20.84
N ARG A 74 -25.17 -27.56 -20.87
CA ARG A 74 -26.10 -27.81 -21.99
C ARG A 74 -27.47 -27.15 -21.78
N GLU A 75 -27.85 -26.85 -20.53
CA GLU A 75 -29.14 -26.25 -20.18
C GLU A 75 -29.07 -24.74 -19.88
N VAL A 76 -27.90 -24.22 -19.50
CA VAL A 76 -27.70 -22.78 -19.28
C VAL A 76 -27.33 -22.04 -20.58
N PRO A 77 -27.71 -20.76 -20.74
CA PRO A 77 -27.36 -19.98 -21.92
C PRO A 77 -25.85 -19.85 -22.11
N LYS A 78 -25.41 -19.84 -23.36
CA LYS A 78 -24.02 -19.59 -23.77
C LYS A 78 -23.96 -18.44 -24.77
N PRO A 79 -23.02 -17.49 -24.64
CA PRO A 79 -22.04 -17.36 -23.55
C PRO A 79 -22.70 -17.01 -22.20
N LEU A 80 -22.00 -17.30 -21.11
CA LEU A 80 -22.42 -16.89 -19.77
C LEU A 80 -21.84 -15.50 -19.46
N TYR A 81 -22.60 -14.69 -18.72
CA TYR A 81 -22.26 -13.31 -18.38
C TYR A 81 -22.25 -13.05 -16.87
N GLY A 82 -22.16 -14.09 -16.05
CA GLY A 82 -22.00 -13.98 -14.60
C GLY A 82 -22.88 -14.91 -13.79
N THR A 83 -22.84 -14.74 -12.47
CA THR A 83 -23.67 -15.49 -11.53
C THR A 83 -24.05 -14.68 -10.30
N LYS A 84 -25.12 -15.11 -9.62
CA LYS A 84 -25.48 -14.68 -8.27
C LYS A 84 -25.96 -15.86 -7.45
N GLY A 85 -25.99 -15.68 -6.13
CA GLY A 85 -26.60 -16.58 -5.16
C GLY A 85 -26.60 -15.94 -3.78
N ALA A 86 -27.19 -16.63 -2.81
CA ALA A 86 -27.12 -16.27 -1.39
C ALA A 86 -26.26 -17.28 -0.63
N ILE A 87 -25.29 -16.78 0.14
CA ILE A 87 -24.35 -17.54 0.97
C ILE A 87 -24.72 -17.29 2.44
N ASN A 88 -24.77 -18.33 3.30
CA ASN A 88 -24.88 -18.11 4.74
C ASN A 88 -23.49 -17.84 5.37
N ILE A 89 -23.42 -16.87 6.28
CA ILE A 89 -22.16 -16.38 6.84
C ILE A 89 -21.83 -17.15 8.13
N TRP A 90 -20.57 -17.57 8.26
CA TRP A 90 -20.02 -18.25 9.43
C TRP A 90 -18.68 -17.64 9.81
N ASN A 91 -18.33 -17.71 11.09
CA ASN A 91 -16.96 -17.51 11.57
C ASN A 91 -16.32 -18.89 11.74
N VAL A 92 -15.24 -19.18 11.02
CA VAL A 92 -14.58 -20.50 10.96
C VAL A 92 -13.18 -20.45 11.54
N HIS A 93 -12.70 -21.56 12.10
CA HIS A 93 -11.30 -21.70 12.52
C HIS A 93 -10.39 -21.91 11.30
N VAL A 94 -9.24 -21.24 11.29
CA VAL A 94 -8.23 -21.29 10.21
C VAL A 94 -6.86 -21.32 10.87
N GLU A 95 -5.97 -22.20 10.40
CA GLU A 95 -4.62 -22.33 10.92
C GLU A 95 -3.70 -21.17 10.48
N PRO A 96 -2.64 -20.84 11.26
CA PRO A 96 -1.69 -19.81 10.89
C PRO A 96 -1.07 -20.05 9.51
N ASN A 97 -1.09 -19.03 8.65
CA ASN A 97 -0.62 -19.04 7.26
C ASN A 97 -1.50 -19.80 6.24
N GLU A 98 -2.69 -20.25 6.65
CA GLU A 98 -3.71 -20.81 5.76
C GLU A 98 -4.89 -19.84 5.54
N TRP A 99 -5.83 -20.21 4.66
CA TRP A 99 -7.06 -19.46 4.41
C TRP A 99 -8.23 -20.40 4.09
N SER A 100 -9.44 -19.89 4.31
CA SER A 100 -10.71 -20.54 4.02
C SER A 100 -11.68 -19.54 3.41
N GLN A 101 -12.36 -19.93 2.33
CA GLN A 101 -13.27 -19.05 1.61
C GLN A 101 -14.50 -19.79 1.05
N SER A 102 -15.56 -19.02 0.85
CA SER A 102 -16.80 -19.42 0.19
C SER A 102 -16.99 -18.49 -1.01
N LEU A 103 -16.99 -19.03 -2.23
CA LEU A 103 -16.76 -18.27 -3.47
C LEU A 103 -17.73 -18.61 -4.61
N PHE A 104 -17.86 -17.65 -5.55
CA PHE A 104 -18.51 -17.83 -6.85
C PHE A 104 -17.46 -17.60 -7.95
N VAL A 105 -17.20 -18.59 -8.81
CA VAL A 105 -16.18 -18.47 -9.88
C VAL A 105 -16.82 -18.00 -11.18
N VAL A 106 -16.52 -16.75 -11.53
CA VAL A 106 -16.64 -16.03 -12.82
C VAL A 106 -15.53 -16.31 -13.85
N GLY A 107 -15.52 -17.30 -14.77
CA GLY A 107 -14.27 -17.60 -15.52
C GLY A 107 -14.31 -18.17 -16.95
N ASN A 108 -13.12 -18.26 -17.55
CA ASN A 108 -12.78 -18.98 -18.79
C ASN A 108 -11.64 -19.97 -18.51
N MET A 109 -11.80 -21.26 -18.87
CA MET A 109 -10.74 -22.28 -18.66
C MET A 109 -9.98 -22.67 -19.93
N ASP A 110 -10.38 -22.17 -21.10
CA ASP A 110 -9.77 -22.54 -22.39
C ASP A 110 -8.42 -21.82 -22.59
N GLY A 111 -7.32 -22.55 -22.45
CA GLY A 111 -5.95 -22.08 -22.66
C GLY A 111 -5.09 -22.00 -21.39
N PRO A 112 -3.76 -21.76 -21.54
CA PRO A 112 -2.78 -21.84 -20.44
C PRO A 112 -2.85 -20.67 -19.43
N ALA A 113 -3.78 -19.73 -19.59
CA ALA A 113 -3.94 -18.55 -18.75
C ALA A 113 -5.40 -18.43 -18.25
N HIS A 114 -5.78 -19.30 -17.31
CA HIS A 114 -7.11 -19.33 -16.72
C HIS A 114 -7.48 -17.96 -16.10
N SER A 115 -8.37 -17.23 -16.76
CA SER A 115 -8.85 -15.93 -16.29
C SER A 115 -10.16 -16.11 -15.55
N PHE A 116 -10.21 -15.71 -14.27
CA PHE A 116 -11.41 -15.79 -13.44
C PHE A 116 -11.53 -14.66 -12.40
N ILE A 117 -12.77 -14.40 -11.98
CA ILE A 117 -13.20 -13.43 -10.97
C ILE A 117 -13.96 -14.19 -9.88
N GLU A 118 -13.66 -13.97 -8.60
CA GLU A 118 -14.30 -14.73 -7.50
C GLU A 118 -15.64 -14.13 -6.98
N ALA A 119 -16.30 -13.27 -7.77
CA ALA A 119 -17.75 -13.03 -7.83
C ALA A 119 -18.07 -11.89 -8.84
N GLY A 120 -19.11 -12.01 -9.68
CA GLY A 120 -19.59 -10.87 -10.48
C GLY A 120 -20.53 -11.19 -11.64
N TYR A 121 -20.99 -10.14 -12.34
CA TYR A 121 -21.73 -10.21 -13.61
C TYR A 121 -21.28 -9.10 -14.58
N SER A 122 -21.39 -9.33 -15.88
CA SER A 122 -20.97 -8.39 -16.92
C SER A 122 -22.07 -7.40 -17.29
N ASP A 123 -21.70 -6.13 -17.38
CA ASP A 123 -22.46 -5.10 -18.08
C ASP A 123 -21.77 -4.78 -19.43
N GLN A 124 -22.44 -5.20 -20.51
CA GLN A 124 -21.99 -5.03 -21.88
C GLN A 124 -22.12 -3.58 -22.40
N ALA A 125 -22.85 -2.69 -21.70
CA ALA A 125 -22.96 -1.29 -22.09
C ALA A 125 -21.66 -0.50 -21.88
N PHE A 126 -20.75 -1.01 -21.03
CA PHE A 126 -19.52 -0.30 -20.62
C PHE A 126 -18.25 -1.18 -20.57
N SER A 127 -18.29 -2.45 -21.00
CA SER A 127 -17.18 -3.42 -20.88
C SER A 127 -16.66 -3.57 -19.43
N LYS A 128 -17.58 -3.87 -18.50
CA LYS A 128 -17.30 -3.97 -17.06
C LYS A 128 -17.89 -5.23 -16.45
N TRP A 129 -17.16 -5.84 -15.52
CA TRP A 129 -17.63 -6.94 -14.67
C TRP A 129 -17.92 -6.39 -13.28
N TRP A 130 -19.20 -6.25 -12.90
CA TRP A 130 -19.67 -5.67 -11.65
C TRP A 130 -19.82 -6.70 -10.52
N LEU A 131 -19.48 -6.28 -9.31
CA LEU A 131 -19.83 -6.96 -8.06
C LEU A 131 -21.03 -6.26 -7.40
N ARG A 132 -22.15 -6.99 -7.23
CA ARG A 132 -23.37 -6.50 -6.57
C ARG A 132 -23.64 -7.28 -5.28
N VAL A 133 -23.88 -6.58 -4.17
CA VAL A 133 -24.08 -7.15 -2.83
C VAL A 133 -25.39 -6.64 -2.22
N GLN A 134 -26.30 -7.56 -1.88
CA GLN A 134 -27.65 -7.30 -1.34
C GLN A 134 -28.57 -6.40 -2.20
N GLY A 135 -28.12 -5.97 -3.39
CA GLY A 135 -28.83 -5.07 -4.30
C GLY A 135 -27.95 -3.92 -4.81
N GLU A 136 -26.97 -3.52 -4.00
CA GLU A 136 -26.05 -2.41 -4.24
C GLU A 136 -24.85 -2.81 -5.11
N ASP A 137 -24.48 -1.99 -6.08
CA ASP A 137 -23.23 -2.16 -6.83
C ASP A 137 -22.03 -1.66 -6.02
N VAL A 138 -21.06 -2.54 -5.80
CA VAL A 138 -19.89 -2.30 -4.93
C VAL A 138 -18.68 -1.81 -5.72
N GLY A 139 -18.58 -2.19 -6.99
CA GLY A 139 -17.47 -1.85 -7.88
C GLY A 139 -17.40 -2.80 -9.07
N TYR A 140 -16.40 -2.63 -9.93
CA TYR A 140 -16.21 -3.45 -11.12
C TYR A 140 -14.73 -3.72 -11.46
N TRP A 141 -14.49 -4.82 -12.16
CA TRP A 141 -13.26 -5.07 -12.91
C TRP A 141 -13.46 -4.61 -14.37
N PRO A 142 -12.60 -3.74 -14.92
CA PRO A 142 -12.66 -3.39 -16.34
C PRO A 142 -12.20 -4.57 -17.19
N GLU A 143 -12.70 -4.68 -18.42
CA GLU A 143 -12.31 -5.77 -19.32
C GLU A 143 -10.79 -5.81 -19.62
N SER A 144 -10.13 -4.66 -19.63
CA SER A 144 -8.72 -4.48 -20.01
C SER A 144 -7.67 -5.09 -19.08
N ILE A 145 -8.03 -5.62 -17.91
CA ILE A 145 -7.08 -6.36 -17.05
C ILE A 145 -7.02 -7.86 -17.36
N PHE A 146 -7.85 -8.36 -18.28
CA PHE A 146 -7.90 -9.76 -18.68
C PHE A 146 -7.41 -9.94 -20.13
N MET A 147 -6.73 -11.04 -20.42
CA MET A 147 -6.18 -11.29 -21.76
C MET A 147 -7.26 -11.70 -22.78
N SER A 148 -8.38 -12.26 -22.34
CA SER A 148 -9.59 -12.52 -23.13
C SER A 148 -10.79 -12.79 -22.21
N PHE A 149 -11.63 -11.78 -21.97
CA PHE A 149 -12.74 -11.88 -21.00
C PHE A 149 -13.98 -11.03 -21.35
N THR A 150 -14.30 -10.97 -22.64
CA THR A 150 -15.57 -10.44 -23.18
C THR A 150 -16.81 -11.21 -22.67
N THR A 151 -16.62 -12.49 -22.38
CA THR A 151 -17.64 -13.48 -22.01
C THR A 151 -17.03 -14.58 -21.12
N CYS A 152 -17.87 -15.38 -20.48
CA CYS A 152 -17.48 -16.50 -19.62
C CYS A 152 -17.92 -17.86 -20.22
N SER A 153 -17.06 -18.88 -20.10
CA SER A 153 -17.36 -20.29 -20.40
C SER A 153 -17.63 -21.16 -19.16
N ILE A 154 -17.24 -20.75 -17.93
CA ILE A 154 -17.45 -21.52 -16.69
C ILE A 154 -18.06 -20.74 -15.51
N VAL A 155 -18.96 -21.40 -14.77
CA VAL A 155 -19.48 -20.93 -13.47
C VAL A 155 -19.32 -22.02 -12.43
N LYS A 156 -18.73 -21.71 -11.27
CA LYS A 156 -18.66 -22.62 -10.11
C LYS A 156 -19.14 -21.94 -8.83
N TRP A 157 -19.73 -22.71 -7.92
CA TRP A 157 -20.19 -22.28 -6.59
C TRP A 157 -19.65 -23.24 -5.53
N GLY A 158 -19.02 -22.77 -4.46
CA GLY A 158 -18.57 -23.67 -3.40
C GLY A 158 -17.57 -23.07 -2.41
N GLY A 159 -16.85 -23.96 -1.72
CA GLY A 159 -15.78 -23.60 -0.79
C GLY A 159 -14.39 -24.00 -1.30
N GLU A 160 -13.37 -23.33 -0.77
CA GLU A 160 -11.96 -23.66 -0.97
C GLU A 160 -11.17 -23.32 0.30
N VAL A 161 -10.19 -24.16 0.65
CA VAL A 161 -9.23 -23.94 1.74
C VAL A 161 -7.81 -24.22 1.26
N LEU A 162 -6.83 -23.55 1.84
CA LEU A 162 -5.42 -23.91 1.72
C LEU A 162 -5.08 -25.02 2.70
N ASN A 163 -4.23 -25.98 2.30
CA ASN A 163 -3.64 -26.98 3.18
C ASN A 163 -2.11 -26.98 3.02
N LYS A 164 -1.41 -26.29 3.92
CA LYS A 164 0.05 -26.19 3.96
C LYS A 164 0.71 -27.21 4.89
N SER A 165 -0.04 -27.85 5.80
CA SER A 165 0.51 -28.85 6.73
C SER A 165 1.00 -30.15 6.06
N ASN A 166 0.71 -30.33 4.77
CA ASN A 166 1.11 -31.50 3.98
C ASN A 166 2.64 -31.71 3.90
N GLN A 167 3.46 -30.69 4.20
CA GLN A 167 4.93 -30.82 4.32
C GLN A 167 5.40 -31.73 5.48
N GLN A 168 4.50 -32.14 6.38
CA GLN A 168 4.80 -33.06 7.49
C GLN A 168 3.82 -34.24 7.59
N GLY A 169 3.03 -34.51 6.55
CA GLY A 169 2.08 -35.63 6.51
C GLY A 169 0.84 -35.52 7.43
N ARG A 170 0.69 -34.40 8.16
CA ARG A 170 -0.50 -34.06 8.95
C ARG A 170 -1.50 -33.30 8.06
N HIS A 171 -2.78 -33.65 8.14
CA HIS A 171 -3.86 -32.89 7.50
C HIS A 171 -4.22 -31.64 8.32
N THR A 172 -4.59 -30.55 7.66
CA THR A 172 -4.96 -29.30 8.33
C THR A 172 -6.26 -29.42 9.14
N THR A 173 -6.35 -28.62 10.19
CA THR A 173 -7.54 -28.32 11.01
C THR A 173 -8.31 -27.08 10.55
N THR A 174 -7.91 -26.43 9.45
CA THR A 174 -8.64 -25.32 8.81
C THR A 174 -10.03 -25.75 8.33
N GLN A 175 -11.05 -25.02 8.76
CA GLN A 175 -12.46 -25.33 8.52
C GLN A 175 -12.98 -24.66 7.25
N MET A 176 -13.59 -25.44 6.35
CA MET A 176 -14.34 -24.91 5.21
C MET A 176 -15.78 -24.61 5.60
N GLY A 177 -16.33 -23.48 5.11
CA GLY A 177 -17.74 -23.13 5.17
C GLY A 177 -18.28 -22.85 6.57
N SER A 178 -18.44 -23.88 7.40
CA SER A 178 -19.00 -23.84 8.76
C SER A 178 -18.24 -24.72 9.77
N GLY A 179 -17.22 -25.46 9.32
CA GLY A 179 -16.58 -26.50 10.13
C GLY A 179 -17.48 -27.71 10.44
N LYS A 180 -18.65 -27.83 9.78
CA LYS A 180 -19.56 -28.97 9.86
C LYS A 180 -19.77 -29.59 8.49
N ASP A 181 -19.88 -30.92 8.49
CA ASP A 181 -20.22 -31.74 7.33
C ASP A 181 -21.58 -31.30 6.72
N PRO A 182 -21.79 -31.36 5.39
CA PRO A 182 -23.04 -30.93 4.76
C PRO A 182 -24.27 -31.75 5.20
N SER A 183 -24.10 -32.98 5.68
CA SER A 183 -25.19 -33.80 6.23
C SER A 183 -25.77 -33.24 7.53
N CYS A 184 -25.05 -32.37 8.25
CA CYS A 184 -25.53 -31.76 9.50
C CYS A 184 -26.73 -30.81 9.27
N GLY A 185 -26.99 -30.38 8.02
CA GLY A 185 -28.21 -29.72 7.58
C GLY A 185 -28.26 -28.21 7.83
N TYR A 186 -29.40 -27.59 7.47
CA TYR A 186 -29.64 -26.16 7.70
C TYR A 186 -29.46 -25.78 9.18
N SER A 187 -29.07 -24.53 9.43
CA SER A 187 -28.63 -23.99 10.74
C SER A 187 -27.35 -24.60 11.36
N LYS A 188 -26.73 -25.60 10.72
CA LYS A 188 -25.47 -26.22 11.21
C LYS A 188 -24.37 -26.26 10.13
N SER A 189 -24.75 -26.54 8.89
CA SER A 189 -23.84 -26.55 7.74
C SER A 189 -23.87 -25.21 6.99
N ALA A 190 -22.78 -24.90 6.30
CA ALA A 190 -22.76 -23.87 5.28
C ALA A 190 -23.56 -24.34 4.05
N TYR A 191 -24.26 -23.41 3.40
CA TYR A 191 -25.00 -23.67 2.18
C TYR A 191 -25.01 -22.44 1.28
N MET A 192 -25.08 -22.71 -0.03
CA MET A 192 -25.41 -21.72 -1.05
C MET A 192 -26.84 -21.98 -1.53
N SER A 193 -27.59 -20.93 -1.81
CA SER A 193 -29.00 -21.00 -2.21
C SER A 193 -29.34 -19.93 -3.24
N ARG A 194 -30.48 -20.06 -3.93
CA ARG A 194 -30.92 -19.12 -4.98
C ARG A 194 -29.85 -18.89 -6.07
N ILE A 195 -29.02 -19.89 -6.36
CA ILE A 195 -27.94 -19.82 -7.36
C ILE A 195 -28.52 -19.70 -8.77
N GLN A 196 -28.07 -18.68 -9.52
CA GLN A 196 -28.55 -18.35 -10.86
C GLN A 196 -27.41 -17.82 -11.73
N VAL A 197 -27.51 -17.99 -13.04
CA VAL A 197 -26.55 -17.46 -14.02
C VAL A 197 -27.19 -16.38 -14.89
N TYR A 198 -26.36 -15.52 -15.48
CA TYR A 198 -26.78 -14.41 -16.35
C TYR A 198 -26.45 -14.70 -17.83
N ASP A 199 -27.33 -14.28 -18.73
CA ASP A 199 -27.07 -14.18 -20.17
C ASP A 199 -26.70 -12.76 -20.62
N LYS A 200 -26.44 -12.58 -21.93
CA LYS A 200 -26.04 -11.29 -22.52
C LYS A 200 -27.05 -10.15 -22.27
N ALA A 201 -28.32 -10.48 -22.09
CA ALA A 201 -29.40 -9.52 -21.84
C ALA A 201 -29.67 -9.33 -20.33
N SER A 202 -28.75 -9.74 -19.46
CA SER A 202 -28.91 -9.76 -17.99
C SER A 202 -30.12 -10.58 -17.50
N ARG A 203 -30.66 -11.50 -18.32
CA ARG A 203 -31.74 -12.39 -17.91
C ARG A 203 -31.18 -13.50 -17.03
N VAL A 204 -31.92 -13.85 -15.98
CA VAL A 204 -31.47 -14.82 -14.96
C VAL A 204 -32.04 -16.21 -15.22
N TYR A 205 -31.16 -17.21 -15.20
CA TYR A 205 -31.51 -18.62 -15.39
C TYR A 205 -31.14 -19.41 -14.14
N THR A 206 -32.06 -20.25 -13.67
CA THR A 206 -31.81 -21.20 -12.57
C THR A 206 -31.43 -22.54 -13.21
N PRO A 207 -30.21 -23.07 -12.99
CA PRO A 207 -29.85 -24.40 -13.48
C PRO A 207 -30.74 -25.47 -12.84
N LYS A 208 -31.28 -26.41 -13.63
CA LYS A 208 -32.05 -27.55 -13.08
C LYS A 208 -31.12 -28.60 -12.49
N TYR A 209 -30.00 -28.85 -13.17
CA TYR A 209 -28.97 -29.79 -12.74
C TYR A 209 -27.65 -29.08 -12.42
N VAL A 210 -27.00 -29.55 -11.36
CA VAL A 210 -25.68 -29.09 -10.90
C VAL A 210 -24.79 -30.28 -10.54
N PHE A 211 -23.62 -30.36 -11.17
CA PHE A 211 -22.62 -31.39 -10.96
C PHE A 211 -21.69 -31.05 -9.78
N SER A 212 -20.83 -31.98 -9.37
CA SER A 212 -19.93 -31.89 -8.21
C SER A 212 -18.46 -31.92 -8.62
N GLU A 213 -17.61 -31.32 -7.78
CA GLU A 213 -16.16 -31.23 -7.97
C GLU A 213 -15.48 -31.13 -6.60
N THR A 214 -14.89 -32.23 -6.10
CA THR A 214 -14.23 -32.33 -4.78
C THR A 214 -12.83 -32.90 -4.88
N THR A 215 -11.87 -32.38 -4.10
CA THR A 215 -10.53 -33.01 -3.97
C THR A 215 -10.37 -33.92 -2.74
N HIS A 216 -11.02 -33.63 -1.61
CA HIS A 216 -10.87 -34.39 -0.36
C HIS A 216 -12.23 -34.64 0.35
N SER A 217 -13.12 -35.37 -0.31
CA SER A 217 -14.51 -35.67 0.14
C SER A 217 -14.66 -36.43 1.47
N ARG A 218 -13.56 -36.83 2.12
CA ARG A 218 -13.56 -37.33 3.51
C ARG A 218 -13.47 -36.21 4.57
N CYS A 219 -12.99 -35.03 4.19
CA CYS A 219 -12.75 -33.87 5.07
C CYS A 219 -13.59 -32.65 4.66
N TYR A 220 -13.78 -32.45 3.36
CA TYR A 220 -14.52 -31.35 2.74
C TYR A 220 -15.40 -31.91 1.63
N ASP A 221 -16.72 -31.85 1.84
CA ASP A 221 -17.75 -32.56 1.07
C ASP A 221 -18.93 -31.60 0.82
N GLU A 222 -19.73 -31.81 -0.24
CA GLU A 222 -20.92 -30.99 -0.51
C GLU A 222 -22.16 -31.82 -0.87
N MET A 223 -23.34 -31.18 -0.81
CA MET A 223 -24.61 -31.88 -0.97
C MET A 223 -25.65 -30.97 -1.62
N SER A 224 -26.36 -31.46 -2.65
CA SER A 224 -27.35 -30.67 -3.39
C SER A 224 -28.63 -30.37 -2.57
N ALA A 225 -28.98 -31.24 -1.63
CA ALA A 225 -30.07 -31.07 -0.66
C ALA A 225 -29.83 -31.98 0.56
N HIS A 226 -30.25 -31.55 1.75
CA HIS A 226 -30.15 -32.38 2.96
C HIS A 226 -31.09 -33.60 2.85
N ILE A 227 -30.54 -34.82 2.98
CA ILE A 227 -31.34 -36.05 3.12
C ILE A 227 -31.65 -36.27 4.61
N PRO A 228 -32.93 -36.26 5.02
CA PRO A 228 -33.32 -36.52 6.40
C PRO A 228 -32.75 -37.85 6.92
N GLY A 229 -32.25 -37.86 8.15
CA GLY A 229 -31.76 -39.06 8.83
C GLY A 229 -30.27 -39.39 8.64
N ARG A 230 -29.52 -38.70 7.76
CA ARG A 230 -28.05 -38.80 7.79
C ARG A 230 -27.50 -38.24 9.11
N LYS A 231 -26.63 -38.99 9.79
CA LYS A 231 -25.95 -38.53 11.00
C LYS A 231 -24.78 -37.61 10.64
N CYS A 232 -24.76 -36.43 11.24
CA CYS A 232 -23.69 -35.42 11.14
C CYS A 232 -22.32 -36.03 11.50
N ARG A 233 -21.36 -36.00 10.58
CA ARG A 233 -19.99 -36.50 10.80
C ARG A 233 -19.14 -35.47 11.59
N PRO A 234 -18.24 -35.91 12.50
CA PRO A 234 -17.30 -35.01 13.17
C PRO A 234 -16.24 -34.48 12.19
N HIS A 235 -15.68 -33.31 12.49
CA HIS A 235 -14.57 -32.72 11.72
C HIS A 235 -13.22 -33.39 12.09
N CYS A 236 -12.17 -33.17 11.29
CA CYS A 236 -10.85 -33.77 11.50
C CYS A 236 -10.18 -33.25 12.79
N ILE A 237 -9.46 -34.09 13.53
CA ILE A 237 -8.97 -33.80 14.89
C ILE A 237 -7.47 -34.06 15.05
N GLN A 238 -6.66 -33.01 15.24
CA GLN A 238 -5.39 -33.00 15.99
C GLN A 238 -5.12 -31.57 16.61
N ASN A 239 -4.92 -31.48 17.93
CA ASN A 239 -4.85 -30.30 18.87
C ASN A 239 -3.98 -29.05 18.50
N GLN A 240 -4.04 -27.82 19.12
CA GLN A 240 -4.95 -27.07 20.07
C GLN A 240 -4.51 -25.56 20.32
N GLY A 241 -5.43 -24.63 20.68
CA GLY A 241 -5.21 -23.34 21.43
C GLY A 241 -4.99 -22.01 20.64
N LEU A 242 -5.05 -20.75 21.18
CA LEU A 242 -5.66 -20.17 22.42
C LEU A 242 -6.04 -18.64 22.31
N ILE A 243 -5.64 -17.68 23.20
CA ILE A 243 -6.08 -16.22 23.27
C ILE A 243 -4.98 -15.26 23.87
N ILE A 244 -5.04 -13.91 24.10
CA ILE A 244 -6.07 -12.91 24.55
C ILE A 244 -5.98 -11.47 23.87
N LYS A 245 -6.11 -10.30 24.55
CA LYS A 245 -6.46 -8.94 23.95
C LYS A 245 -6.11 -7.61 24.74
N SER A 246 -6.22 -6.43 24.06
CA SER A 246 -6.48 -4.99 24.52
C SER A 246 -5.26 -4.04 24.83
N ASN A 247 -5.26 -2.66 24.88
CA ASN A 247 -6.23 -1.54 24.62
C ASN A 247 -5.55 -0.11 24.35
N SER A 248 -6.22 1.08 24.55
CA SER A 248 -5.80 2.50 24.20
C SER A 248 -6.18 3.60 25.29
N VAL A 249 -6.01 4.97 25.28
CA VAL A 249 -6.25 6.10 24.29
C VAL A 249 -5.29 7.38 24.40
N ARG A 250 -5.74 8.67 24.61
CA ARG A 250 -5.01 9.98 24.33
C ARG A 250 -5.52 11.26 25.09
N ILE A 251 -4.85 12.44 24.98
CA ILE A 251 -5.14 13.81 25.57
C ILE A 251 -4.80 14.99 24.59
N GLU A 252 -5.23 16.26 24.85
CA GLU A 252 -5.12 17.51 23.99
C GLU A 252 -4.34 18.73 24.60
N ARG A 253 -4.41 19.95 24.01
CA ARG A 253 -3.44 21.10 24.16
C ARG A 253 -4.00 22.52 23.82
N GLU A 254 -3.21 23.60 24.04
CA GLU A 254 -3.51 25.05 23.79
C GLU A 254 -2.77 25.70 22.57
N GLU A 255 -3.04 26.99 22.27
CA GLU A 255 -2.64 27.76 21.06
C GLU A 255 -1.57 28.90 21.23
N LEU A 256 -1.60 29.96 20.38
CA LEU A 256 -0.50 30.27 19.43
C LEU A 256 -0.48 31.73 18.88
N VAL A 257 0.59 32.10 18.14
CA VAL A 257 0.65 32.94 16.89
C VAL A 257 1.73 34.05 16.83
N ASP A 258 1.78 35.00 17.77
CA ASP A 258 2.51 36.29 17.58
C ASP A 258 4.07 36.24 17.57
N ARG A 259 4.68 35.05 17.51
CA ARG A 259 6.15 34.88 17.46
C ARG A 259 6.75 34.70 16.06
N ARG A 260 5.91 34.58 15.01
CA ARG A 260 6.25 33.98 13.70
C ARG A 260 7.44 34.55 12.91
N LEU A 261 7.97 35.74 13.22
CA LEU A 261 9.16 36.29 12.56
C LEU A 261 10.47 36.15 13.36
N LYS A 262 10.43 35.64 14.60
CA LYS A 262 11.62 35.16 15.32
C LYS A 262 11.75 33.62 15.32
N GLU A 263 10.70 32.90 14.95
CA GLU A 263 10.67 31.42 14.98
C GLU A 263 11.47 30.76 13.85
N LEU A 264 11.75 31.48 12.75
CA LEU A 264 12.53 30.98 11.60
C LEU A 264 14.04 30.78 11.88
N ASN A 265 14.52 31.06 13.09
CA ASN A 265 15.92 30.82 13.48
C ASN A 265 16.08 30.50 14.99
N ARG A 266 15.13 29.72 15.56
CA ARG A 266 15.16 28.95 16.84
C ARG A 266 13.73 28.78 17.43
N PRO A 267 13.41 27.69 18.16
CA PRO A 267 13.93 26.33 18.02
C PRO A 267 12.85 25.23 18.29
N ALA A 268 12.13 24.75 17.27
CA ALA A 268 11.29 23.54 17.35
C ALA A 268 11.10 22.92 15.96
N LYS A 269 11.68 21.76 15.61
CA LYS A 269 11.99 20.58 16.44
C LYS A 269 13.45 20.57 16.95
N LYS A 270 13.68 20.59 18.27
CA LYS A 270 15.02 20.46 18.93
C LYS A 270 15.66 19.06 18.80
N SER A 271 15.32 18.34 17.75
CA SER A 271 15.72 16.94 17.55
C SER A 271 15.85 16.62 16.06
N ILE A 272 15.95 17.63 15.21
CA ILE A 272 16.35 17.52 13.80
C ILE A 272 17.48 18.52 13.56
N GLN A 273 18.49 18.08 12.83
CA GLN A 273 19.60 18.86 12.28
C GLN A 273 19.45 18.85 10.77
N VAL A 274 19.28 20.02 10.14
CA VAL A 274 19.18 20.11 8.66
C VAL A 274 20.47 20.62 8.04
N ASN A 275 20.74 20.19 6.82
CA ASN A 275 21.77 20.78 5.98
C ASN A 275 21.28 20.73 4.52
N ILE A 276 20.71 21.85 4.05
CA ILE A 276 19.94 21.90 2.80
C ILE A 276 20.23 23.16 1.99
N ALA A 277 20.26 23.02 0.67
CA ALA A 277 20.04 24.11 -0.28
C ALA A 277 18.54 24.30 -0.52
N ILE A 278 18.09 25.55 -0.71
CA ILE A 278 16.67 25.88 -0.89
C ILE A 278 16.45 26.93 -1.99
N ALA A 279 15.48 26.65 -2.88
CA ALA A 279 14.91 27.60 -3.83
C ALA A 279 13.60 28.16 -3.24
N ILE A 280 13.45 29.49 -3.26
CA ILE A 280 12.27 30.22 -2.77
C ILE A 280 11.91 31.39 -3.69
N GLY A 281 10.68 31.89 -3.59
CA GLY A 281 10.25 33.14 -4.23
C GLY A 281 9.60 32.97 -5.61
N LYS A 282 9.15 31.75 -5.94
CA LYS A 282 8.28 31.45 -7.10
C LYS A 282 7.24 30.39 -6.72
N SER A 283 6.20 30.26 -7.53
CA SER A 283 5.30 29.10 -7.54
C SER A 283 5.99 27.92 -8.23
N TYR A 284 6.42 26.92 -7.46
CA TYR A 284 7.01 25.71 -8.01
C TYR A 284 5.95 24.62 -8.20
N HIS A 285 5.98 23.96 -9.35
CA HIS A 285 5.11 22.85 -9.71
C HIS A 285 5.91 21.58 -10.05
N GLY A 286 7.22 21.57 -9.77
CA GLY A 286 8.06 20.39 -9.82
C GLY A 286 9.54 20.68 -9.57
N GLY A 287 10.34 19.63 -9.51
CA GLY A 287 11.79 19.68 -9.37
C GLY A 287 12.43 18.30 -9.51
N GLN A 288 13.73 18.29 -9.78
CA GLN A 288 14.54 17.09 -9.96
C GLN A 288 15.85 17.20 -9.16
N VAL A 289 16.40 16.06 -8.76
CA VAL A 289 17.73 15.91 -8.17
C VAL A 289 18.36 14.57 -8.52
N ASP A 290 19.69 14.53 -8.59
CA ASP A 290 20.49 13.33 -8.43
C ASP A 290 21.08 13.31 -7.02
N LEU A 291 20.79 12.28 -6.22
CA LEU A 291 21.33 12.11 -4.86
C LEU A 291 22.32 10.94 -4.84
N THR A 292 23.54 11.16 -4.34
CA THR A 292 24.49 10.06 -4.15
C THR A 292 24.14 9.24 -2.91
N VAL A 293 24.23 7.91 -2.98
CA VAL A 293 23.59 6.98 -2.03
C VAL A 293 24.59 6.44 -1.02
N TRP A 294 24.37 6.69 0.27
CA TRP A 294 25.28 6.28 1.33
C TRP A 294 24.55 5.51 2.42
N ASN A 295 25.29 4.71 3.21
CA ASN A 295 24.77 4.06 4.42
C ASN A 295 25.53 4.57 5.66
N PRO A 296 25.22 5.78 6.15
CA PRO A 296 25.85 6.32 7.35
C PRO A 296 25.50 5.48 8.58
N PHE A 297 26.37 5.52 9.59
CA PHE A 297 26.03 5.01 10.92
C PHE A 297 24.92 5.87 11.54
N VAL A 298 23.88 5.22 12.07
CA VAL A 298 22.73 5.86 12.73
C VAL A 298 22.47 5.14 14.05
N GLU A 299 22.23 5.90 15.13
CA GLU A 299 21.88 5.33 16.44
C GLU A 299 20.47 4.69 16.45
N PRO A 300 20.17 3.75 17.38
CA PRO A 300 18.92 2.98 17.34
C PRO A 300 17.61 3.78 17.41
N ASP A 301 17.64 4.97 18.03
CA ASP A 301 16.49 5.88 18.18
C ASP A 301 16.47 7.04 17.16
N ASP A 302 17.49 7.13 16.31
CA ASP A 302 17.74 8.22 15.37
C ASP A 302 17.27 7.89 13.94
N TYR A 303 17.32 8.89 13.05
CA TYR A 303 17.36 8.65 11.60
C TYR A 303 18.29 9.63 10.87
N SER A 304 18.72 9.27 9.67
CA SER A 304 19.44 10.15 8.74
C SER A 304 18.85 10.04 7.33
N THR A 305 18.81 11.14 6.59
CA THR A 305 18.31 11.19 5.20
C THR A 305 19.27 11.89 4.24
N ALA A 306 19.03 11.66 2.95
CA ALA A 306 19.27 12.63 1.89
C ALA A 306 18.00 12.70 1.03
N SER A 307 17.48 13.90 0.75
CA SER A 307 16.19 14.08 0.07
C SER A 307 16.04 15.40 -0.68
N MET A 308 15.05 15.41 -1.58
CA MET A 308 14.39 16.60 -2.11
C MET A 308 13.05 16.79 -1.40
N ALA A 309 12.71 18.03 -1.03
CA ALA A 309 11.44 18.37 -0.37
C ALA A 309 10.70 19.51 -1.08
N PHE A 310 9.37 19.47 -1.04
CA PHE A 310 8.48 20.53 -1.51
C PHE A 310 7.67 21.04 -0.34
N LYS A 311 7.73 22.34 -0.05
CA LYS A 311 7.12 22.92 1.16
C LYS A 311 6.31 24.19 0.84
N SER A 312 5.18 24.34 1.52
CA SER A 312 4.31 25.53 1.48
C SER A 312 3.66 25.79 2.83
N GLY A 313 3.46 27.06 3.18
CA GLY A 313 2.84 27.47 4.44
C GLY A 313 3.81 27.78 5.58
N PRO A 314 3.30 28.23 6.74
CA PRO A 314 4.10 28.76 7.85
C PRO A 314 4.88 27.69 8.62
N TYR A 315 5.99 28.08 9.24
CA TYR A 315 6.94 27.20 9.98
C TYR A 315 6.33 26.20 10.96
N ASP A 316 5.20 26.53 11.58
CA ASP A 316 4.49 25.71 12.58
C ASP A 316 3.28 24.92 12.03
N ASN A 317 2.93 25.14 10.76
CA ASN A 317 1.84 24.46 10.03
C ASN A 317 2.10 24.52 8.52
N PHE A 318 3.24 24.01 8.08
CA PHE A 318 3.55 23.84 6.67
C PHE A 318 3.08 22.48 6.18
N GLU A 319 2.76 22.45 4.90
CA GLU A 319 2.65 21.23 4.14
C GLU A 319 4.03 20.87 3.59
N ASP A 320 4.33 19.58 3.58
CA ASP A 320 5.61 19.02 3.14
C ASP A 320 5.39 17.72 2.37
N MET A 321 6.28 17.48 1.42
CA MET A 321 6.36 16.30 0.58
C MET A 321 7.85 16.05 0.25
N GLU A 322 8.40 15.01 0.86
CA GLU A 322 9.82 14.64 0.85
C GLU A 322 10.03 13.31 0.11
N VAL A 323 11.10 13.22 -0.68
CA VAL A 323 11.55 11.98 -1.31
C VAL A 323 13.07 11.90 -1.35
N GLY A 324 13.61 10.71 -1.13
CA GLY A 324 15.06 10.50 -1.12
C GLY A 324 15.45 9.11 -0.66
N TRP A 325 16.60 8.99 -0.01
CA TRP A 325 16.98 7.81 0.75
C TRP A 325 17.11 8.12 2.24
N MET A 326 16.86 7.12 3.09
CA MET A 326 17.01 7.23 4.54
C MET A 326 17.61 5.97 5.18
N VAL A 327 18.20 6.14 6.35
CA VAL A 327 18.55 5.07 7.30
C VAL A 327 17.80 5.36 8.60
N ASN A 328 16.97 4.42 9.06
CA ASN A 328 16.13 4.58 10.26
C ASN A 328 15.92 3.23 10.97
N PRO A 329 16.82 2.84 11.90
CA PRO A 329 16.74 1.56 12.59
C PRO A 329 15.41 1.35 13.31
N LYS A 330 14.85 2.41 13.92
CA LYS A 330 13.58 2.38 14.65
C LYS A 330 12.36 2.09 13.78
N LEU A 331 12.37 2.56 12.53
CA LEU A 331 11.23 2.45 11.61
C LEU A 331 11.18 1.09 10.89
N PHE A 332 12.35 0.59 10.49
CA PHE A 332 12.53 -0.59 9.63
C PHE A 332 13.02 -1.85 10.37
N GLY A 333 13.77 -1.69 11.47
CA GLY A 333 14.44 -2.78 12.18
C GLY A 333 15.84 -3.13 11.66
N ASP A 334 16.34 -2.43 10.63
CA ASP A 334 17.72 -2.56 10.13
C ASP A 334 18.39 -1.21 9.85
N GLY A 335 19.72 -1.19 9.95
CA GLY A 335 20.59 -0.05 9.59
C GLY A 335 21.00 -0.12 8.12
N ARG A 336 20.02 -0.12 7.22
CA ARG A 336 20.24 -0.12 5.77
C ARG A 336 19.54 1.05 5.08
N THR A 337 20.22 1.60 4.09
CA THR A 337 19.72 2.65 3.21
C THR A 337 18.52 2.17 2.41
N ARG A 338 17.42 2.92 2.50
CA ARG A 338 16.16 2.62 1.83
C ARG A 338 15.64 3.83 1.08
N LEU A 339 15.08 3.62 -0.10
CA LEU A 339 14.29 4.64 -0.80
C LEU A 339 13.12 5.02 0.12
N TYR A 340 12.89 6.31 0.36
CA TYR A 340 11.78 6.76 1.19
C TYR A 340 11.01 7.91 0.58
N ILE A 341 9.76 8.02 1.01
CA ILE A 341 8.97 9.25 0.95
C ILE A 341 8.51 9.64 2.35
N HIS A 342 8.35 10.94 2.58
CA HIS A 342 7.57 11.50 3.69
C HIS A 342 6.56 12.52 3.14
N TRP A 343 5.45 12.73 3.85
CA TRP A 343 4.57 13.87 3.59
C TRP A 343 3.79 14.26 4.85
N THR A 344 3.37 15.53 4.92
CA THR A 344 2.48 16.08 5.97
C THR A 344 1.69 17.25 5.40
N SER A 345 0.49 17.50 5.90
CA SER A 345 -0.25 18.77 5.68
C SER A 345 -0.33 19.66 6.93
N ASP A 346 0.31 19.27 8.04
CA ASP A 346 0.31 20.06 9.29
C ASP A 346 1.64 20.04 10.08
N ALA A 347 2.80 20.15 9.41
CA ALA A 347 4.16 20.12 10.01
C ALA A 347 4.50 18.86 10.86
N SER A 348 3.85 17.73 10.57
CA SER A 348 3.91 16.47 11.33
C SER A 348 3.28 16.54 12.73
N ARG A 349 2.26 17.39 12.95
CA ARG A 349 1.62 17.57 14.27
C ARG A 349 0.56 16.50 14.53
N THR A 350 -0.28 16.20 13.54
CA THR A 350 -1.32 15.17 13.58
C THR A 350 -1.35 14.31 12.31
N THR A 351 -0.92 14.89 11.18
CA THR A 351 -0.51 14.17 9.96
C THR A 351 1.00 13.90 10.02
N GLY A 352 1.66 13.64 8.89
CA GLY A 352 3.03 13.11 8.85
C GLY A 352 3.02 11.61 8.60
N CYS A 353 3.67 11.18 7.52
CA CYS A 353 3.71 9.77 7.14
C CYS A 353 4.96 9.40 6.35
N PHE A 354 5.71 8.42 6.85
CA PHE A 354 6.77 7.75 6.08
C PHE A 354 6.19 6.63 5.22
N ASN A 355 6.57 6.59 3.94
CA ASN A 355 6.21 5.53 2.98
C ASN A 355 4.69 5.25 2.94
N LEU A 356 4.30 3.98 2.72
CA LEU A 356 2.91 3.53 2.69
C LEU A 356 2.38 3.09 4.08
N LEU A 357 3.01 3.53 5.18
CA LEU A 357 2.62 3.12 6.54
C LEU A 357 1.27 3.71 6.98
N CYS A 358 0.87 4.78 6.30
CA CYS A 358 -0.31 5.60 6.48
C CYS A 358 -0.68 6.20 5.10
N PRO A 359 -1.90 6.74 4.91
CA PRO A 359 -2.42 6.96 3.57
C PRO A 359 -2.19 8.39 3.07
N GLY A 360 -1.50 8.52 1.94
CA GLY A 360 -1.29 9.80 1.25
C GLY A 360 -0.49 9.69 -0.05
N PHE A 361 0.19 8.57 -0.28
CA PHE A 361 0.78 8.23 -1.58
C PHE A 361 0.08 7.02 -2.21
N VAL A 362 -0.07 7.04 -3.53
CA VAL A 362 -0.63 5.97 -4.36
C VAL A 362 0.49 5.44 -5.26
N GLN A 363 1.16 4.36 -4.83
CA GLN A 363 2.18 3.71 -5.64
C GLN A 363 1.55 2.99 -6.84
N VAL A 364 2.12 3.18 -8.03
CA VAL A 364 1.68 2.52 -9.28
C VAL A 364 2.78 1.68 -9.94
N SER A 365 4.06 1.95 -9.67
CA SER A 365 5.15 1.14 -10.22
C SER A 365 5.13 -0.28 -9.67
N LYS A 366 5.47 -1.22 -10.56
CA LYS A 366 5.71 -2.64 -10.27
C LYS A 366 7.21 -2.97 -10.20
N LYS A 367 8.09 -1.99 -10.41
CA LYS A 367 9.56 -2.12 -10.41
C LYS A 367 10.20 -1.45 -9.19
N ILE A 368 9.72 -0.26 -8.84
CA ILE A 368 10.24 0.56 -7.74
C ILE A 368 9.19 0.61 -6.62
N VAL A 369 9.63 0.41 -5.38
CA VAL A 369 8.77 0.34 -4.18
C VAL A 369 9.32 1.25 -3.10
N VAL A 370 8.50 2.13 -2.53
CA VAL A 370 8.96 3.01 -1.44
C VAL A 370 9.14 2.21 -0.14
N GLY A 371 10.26 2.41 0.55
CA GLY A 371 10.75 1.59 1.65
C GLY A 371 11.64 0.41 1.25
N ALA A 372 11.84 0.16 -0.05
CA ALA A 372 12.80 -0.84 -0.54
C ALA A 372 14.24 -0.44 -0.19
N VAL A 373 15.10 -1.44 0.02
CA VAL A 373 16.53 -1.26 0.25
C VAL A 373 17.21 -0.82 -1.06
N ILE A 374 18.15 0.10 -0.98
CA ILE A 374 19.01 0.48 -2.11
C ILE A 374 20.36 -0.21 -1.90
N GLU A 375 20.67 -1.16 -2.79
CA GLU A 375 21.96 -1.86 -2.87
C GLU A 375 22.33 -1.93 -4.37
N PRO A 376 23.59 -1.65 -4.77
CA PRO A 376 24.71 -1.19 -3.95
C PRO A 376 24.56 0.27 -3.46
N VAL A 377 25.48 0.68 -2.58
CA VAL A 377 25.63 2.06 -2.07
C VAL A 377 27.08 2.51 -2.28
N SER A 378 27.30 3.82 -2.34
CA SER A 378 28.62 4.45 -2.50
C SER A 378 29.61 4.07 -1.40
N GLN A 379 30.89 4.00 -1.77
CA GLN A 379 31.98 3.74 -0.84
C GLN A 379 33.11 4.77 -1.02
N SER A 380 33.58 5.34 0.10
CA SER A 380 34.61 6.38 0.10
C SER A 380 35.90 5.87 -0.53
N GLY A 381 36.35 6.54 -1.61
CA GLY A 381 37.56 6.16 -2.35
C GLY A 381 37.38 5.08 -3.42
N TRP A 382 36.13 4.62 -3.66
CA TRP A 382 35.80 3.59 -4.65
C TRP A 382 34.69 4.09 -5.59
N GLU A 383 33.62 3.31 -5.75
CA GLU A 383 32.49 3.63 -6.63
C GLU A 383 31.47 4.53 -5.91
N GLU A 384 30.97 5.54 -6.62
CA GLU A 384 29.86 6.39 -6.18
C GLU A 384 28.60 6.03 -6.97
N TYR A 385 27.53 5.67 -6.24
CA TYR A 385 26.23 5.31 -6.78
C TYR A 385 25.22 6.43 -6.50
N GLN A 386 24.31 6.69 -7.43
CA GLN A 386 23.31 7.75 -7.31
C GLN A 386 21.90 7.32 -7.74
N ILE A 387 20.89 8.01 -7.20
CA ILE A 387 19.50 7.91 -7.64
C ILE A 387 19.02 9.25 -8.20
N SER A 388 18.45 9.21 -9.41
CA SER A 388 17.75 10.35 -10.01
C SER A 388 16.28 10.31 -9.58
N LEU A 389 15.80 11.43 -9.03
CA LEU A 389 14.44 11.59 -8.52
C LEU A 389 13.84 12.88 -9.08
N ALA A 390 12.68 12.77 -9.74
CA ALA A 390 11.89 13.92 -10.17
C ALA A 390 10.50 13.87 -9.54
N VAL A 391 9.99 15.02 -9.11
CA VAL A 391 8.64 15.16 -8.58
C VAL A 391 7.97 16.34 -9.29
N PHE A 392 6.79 16.13 -9.85
CA PHE A 392 6.07 17.16 -10.61
C PHE A 392 4.56 17.06 -10.42
N ARG A 393 3.89 18.21 -10.41
CA ARG A 393 2.44 18.30 -10.35
C ARG A 393 1.85 18.10 -11.74
N ASP A 394 1.01 17.09 -11.91
CA ASP A 394 0.21 16.93 -13.13
C ASP A 394 -0.80 18.08 -13.23
N ILE A 395 -0.89 18.71 -14.41
CA ILE A 395 -1.81 19.81 -14.68
C ILE A 395 -3.27 19.36 -14.80
N MET A 396 -3.53 18.09 -15.14
CA MET A 396 -4.87 17.57 -15.38
C MET A 396 -5.58 17.12 -14.09
N THR A 397 -4.90 16.37 -13.24
CA THR A 397 -5.44 15.87 -11.95
C THR A 397 -5.03 16.70 -10.74
N GLY A 398 -4.01 17.55 -10.90
CA GLY A 398 -3.37 18.29 -9.80
C GLY A 398 -2.48 17.45 -8.90
N ASN A 399 -2.39 16.13 -9.12
CA ASN A 399 -1.64 15.22 -8.27
C ASN A 399 -0.13 15.39 -8.46
N TRP A 400 0.64 15.26 -7.39
CA TRP A 400 2.11 15.26 -7.47
C TRP A 400 2.61 13.87 -7.77
N TRP A 401 3.24 13.68 -8.93
CA TRP A 401 3.83 12.43 -9.36
C TRP A 401 5.28 12.34 -8.92
N LEU A 402 5.69 11.16 -8.43
CA LEU A 402 7.08 10.78 -8.21
C LEU A 402 7.57 9.91 -9.37
N GLN A 403 8.69 10.30 -9.95
CA GLN A 403 9.46 9.54 -10.93
C GLN A 403 10.82 9.14 -10.35
N TYR A 404 11.23 7.91 -10.64
CA TYR A 404 12.56 7.38 -10.36
C TYR A 404 13.29 7.11 -11.68
N GLY A 405 14.55 7.57 -11.77
CA GLY A 405 15.28 7.54 -13.04
C GLY A 405 14.60 8.39 -14.12
N THR A 406 14.81 8.01 -15.38
CA THR A 406 14.38 8.79 -16.55
C THR A 406 12.89 8.67 -16.90
N ASN A 407 12.20 7.60 -16.49
CA ASN A 407 10.84 7.29 -16.98
C ASN A 407 9.93 6.51 -16.00
N GLU A 408 10.41 6.00 -14.85
CA GLU A 408 9.60 5.12 -14.01
C GLU A 408 8.76 5.90 -13.00
N LEU A 409 7.47 6.11 -13.32
CA LEU A 409 6.51 6.72 -12.39
C LEU A 409 6.24 5.77 -11.21
N VAL A 410 6.81 6.09 -10.05
CA VAL A 410 6.68 5.30 -8.81
C VAL A 410 5.24 5.36 -8.30
N GLY A 411 4.62 6.53 -8.35
CA GLY A 411 3.29 6.80 -7.81
C GLY A 411 3.00 8.29 -7.71
N TYR A 412 1.93 8.65 -7.00
CA TYR A 412 1.56 10.05 -6.77
C TYR A 412 0.96 10.32 -5.39
N TRP A 413 1.15 11.55 -4.89
CA TRP A 413 0.37 12.11 -3.79
C TRP A 413 -0.89 12.79 -4.36
N PRO A 414 -2.12 12.42 -3.94
CA PRO A 414 -3.33 13.08 -4.40
C PRO A 414 -3.37 14.54 -3.94
N SER A 415 -3.74 15.46 -4.83
CA SER A 415 -3.84 16.90 -4.52
C SER A 415 -4.69 17.19 -3.28
N SER A 416 -5.76 16.42 -3.08
CA SER A 416 -6.74 16.56 -1.99
C SER A 416 -6.26 16.21 -0.58
N ILE A 417 -5.02 15.75 -0.38
CA ILE A 417 -4.43 15.63 0.97
C ILE A 417 -3.79 16.95 1.45
N PHE A 418 -3.66 17.90 0.53
CA PHE A 418 -2.98 19.18 0.70
C PHE A 418 -3.94 20.36 0.44
N GLY A 419 -3.67 21.49 1.10
CA GLY A 419 -4.20 22.81 0.77
C GLY A 419 -3.25 23.54 -0.20
N PRO A 420 -2.35 24.43 0.28
CA PRO A 420 -1.42 25.16 -0.58
C PRO A 420 -0.55 24.27 -1.48
N LEU A 421 0.01 23.14 -1.00
CA LEU A 421 0.74 22.19 -1.85
C LEU A 421 -0.18 21.56 -2.91
N GLY A 422 -1.48 21.46 -2.66
CA GLY A 422 -2.48 21.04 -3.66
C GLY A 422 -2.49 21.93 -4.92
N HIS A 423 -1.96 23.16 -4.82
CA HIS A 423 -1.79 24.12 -5.92
C HIS A 423 -0.33 24.29 -6.33
N MET A 424 0.57 24.61 -5.40
CA MET A 424 1.99 24.93 -5.66
C MET A 424 2.88 24.68 -4.44
N ALA A 425 4.16 24.42 -4.67
CA ALA A 425 5.21 24.53 -3.68
C ALA A 425 5.76 25.98 -3.63
N GLU A 426 5.88 26.56 -2.44
CA GLU A 426 6.50 27.88 -2.22
C GLU A 426 8.03 27.77 -2.11
N ALA A 427 8.52 26.59 -1.74
CA ALA A 427 9.92 26.24 -1.67
C ALA A 427 10.21 24.83 -2.19
N VAL A 428 11.39 24.66 -2.80
CA VAL A 428 11.99 23.34 -3.07
C VAL A 428 13.33 23.26 -2.34
N GLN A 429 13.57 22.17 -1.62
CA GLN A 429 14.78 21.93 -0.83
C GLN A 429 15.54 20.70 -1.34
N TRP A 430 16.85 20.67 -1.17
CA TRP A 430 17.72 19.52 -1.44
C TRP A 430 18.83 19.44 -0.40
N GLY A 431 19.12 18.25 0.10
CA GLY A 431 20.19 18.03 1.09
C GLY A 431 19.87 16.84 1.97
N GLY A 432 20.08 16.96 3.28
CA GLY A 432 19.72 15.92 4.24
C GLY A 432 19.31 16.46 5.61
N ASP A 433 18.61 15.62 6.38
CA ASP A 433 18.31 15.85 7.79
C ASP A 433 18.73 14.65 8.65
N VAL A 434 19.11 14.93 9.90
CA VAL A 434 19.39 13.94 10.94
C VAL A 434 18.46 14.19 12.10
N TYR A 435 17.68 13.18 12.49
CA TYR A 435 16.88 13.21 13.71
C TYR A 435 17.60 12.50 14.86
N SER A 436 17.61 13.15 16.03
CA SER A 436 18.02 12.52 17.29
C SER A 436 17.46 13.25 18.51
N PRO A 437 17.03 12.53 19.56
CA PRO A 437 16.77 13.14 20.87
C PRO A 437 18.03 13.69 21.57
N LYS A 438 19.24 13.54 21.00
CA LYS A 438 20.52 14.08 21.53
C LYS A 438 20.94 15.43 20.93
N ILE A 439 20.32 15.91 19.86
CA ILE A 439 20.67 17.19 19.22
C ILE A 439 20.57 18.36 20.21
N GLY A 440 21.53 19.30 20.16
CA GLY A 440 21.67 20.36 21.15
C GLY A 440 21.95 19.89 22.59
N LYS A 441 22.50 18.68 22.78
CA LYS A 441 22.94 18.14 24.07
C LYS A 441 24.36 17.57 23.95
N LYS A 442 25.01 17.42 25.09
CA LYS A 442 26.37 16.86 25.22
C LYS A 442 26.33 15.57 26.08
N PRO A 443 26.94 14.45 25.64
CA PRO A 443 27.53 14.23 24.32
C PRO A 443 26.46 14.23 23.21
N HIS A 444 26.83 14.72 22.02
CA HIS A 444 25.97 14.74 20.83
C HIS A 444 25.71 13.31 20.30
N THR A 445 24.74 13.15 19.38
CA THR A 445 24.57 11.87 18.67
C THR A 445 25.77 11.53 17.79
N HIS A 446 26.12 10.25 17.72
CA HIS A 446 27.12 9.68 16.82
C HIS A 446 26.56 9.38 15.41
N THR A 447 25.28 9.70 15.15
CA THR A 447 24.63 9.58 13.84
C THR A 447 25.28 10.50 12.80
N GLY A 448 25.70 9.91 11.68
CA GLY A 448 26.26 10.66 10.55
C GLY A 448 25.19 11.11 9.55
N MET A 449 25.40 12.26 8.93
CA MET A 449 24.59 12.76 7.82
C MET A 449 25.28 12.46 6.48
N GLY A 450 24.50 12.10 5.45
CA GLY A 450 25.04 11.81 4.13
C GLY A 450 25.98 10.59 4.18
N SER A 451 27.24 10.75 3.81
CA SER A 451 28.26 9.70 3.93
C SER A 451 28.84 9.54 5.35
N GLY A 452 28.53 10.47 6.26
CA GLY A 452 29.23 10.63 7.53
C GLY A 452 30.55 11.40 7.44
N GLN A 453 30.97 11.83 6.25
CA GLN A 453 32.07 12.78 6.03
C GLN A 453 31.51 14.21 5.86
N TYR A 454 32.37 15.22 6.02
CA TYR A 454 31.94 16.61 5.90
C TYR A 454 31.68 17.02 4.45
N GLY A 455 30.65 17.84 4.24
CA GLY A 455 30.38 18.46 2.93
C GLY A 455 31.57 19.29 2.42
N MET A 456 32.44 19.80 3.30
CA MET A 456 33.69 20.48 2.92
C MET A 456 34.74 19.61 2.23
N ASP A 457 34.82 18.32 2.55
CA ASP A 457 35.86 17.43 2.02
C ASP A 457 35.59 17.11 0.53
N THR A 458 34.31 17.09 0.14
CA THR A 458 33.76 16.94 -1.22
C THR A 458 34.07 15.63 -1.95
N PHE A 459 35.26 15.07 -1.79
CA PHE A 459 35.56 13.70 -2.16
C PHE A 459 35.04 12.76 -1.06
N GLY A 460 34.11 11.86 -1.39
CA GLY A 460 33.46 10.98 -0.40
C GLY A 460 32.36 11.63 0.44
N ALA A 461 32.04 12.91 0.22
CA ALA A 461 30.87 13.57 0.79
C ALA A 461 29.60 13.21 0.02
N CYS A 462 28.44 13.17 0.69
CA CYS A 462 27.16 13.03 -0.01
C CYS A 462 26.85 14.29 -0.82
N SER A 463 26.24 14.14 -2.00
CA SER A 463 25.90 15.28 -2.84
C SER A 463 24.49 15.23 -3.44
N ALA A 464 23.94 16.42 -3.66
CA ALA A 464 22.77 16.68 -4.48
C ALA A 464 23.24 17.39 -5.76
N ALA A 465 23.19 16.68 -6.88
CA ALA A 465 23.56 17.14 -8.22
C ALA A 465 22.31 17.31 -9.10
N HIS A 466 22.50 17.86 -10.31
CA HIS A 466 21.45 18.07 -11.33
C HIS A 466 20.16 18.73 -10.81
N MET A 467 20.24 19.57 -9.77
CA MET A 467 19.08 20.25 -9.18
C MET A 467 18.34 21.08 -10.23
N ARG A 468 17.06 20.78 -10.45
CA ARG A 468 16.13 21.52 -11.32
C ARG A 468 14.86 21.89 -10.57
N VAL A 469 14.22 22.95 -11.02
CA VAL A 469 12.87 23.35 -10.61
C VAL A 469 12.00 23.54 -11.86
N ARG A 470 10.69 23.46 -11.65
CA ARG A 470 9.67 23.77 -12.66
C ARG A 470 8.65 24.70 -12.03
N ASP A 471 8.23 25.73 -12.76
CA ASP A 471 7.12 26.61 -12.38
C ASP A 471 5.93 26.35 -13.32
N ASN A 472 5.20 27.40 -13.74
CA ASN A 472 4.12 27.25 -14.73
C ASN A 472 4.63 26.91 -16.15
N SER A 473 5.94 26.97 -16.39
CA SER A 473 6.53 26.49 -17.65
C SER A 473 6.38 24.97 -17.83
N PRO A 474 6.19 24.46 -19.07
CA PRO A 474 6.39 23.05 -19.37
C PRO A 474 7.86 22.62 -19.27
N THR A 475 8.81 23.55 -19.33
CA THR A 475 10.25 23.26 -19.19
C THR A 475 10.72 23.33 -17.75
N GLU A 476 11.55 22.35 -17.36
CA GLU A 476 12.37 22.42 -16.16
C GLU A 476 13.58 23.32 -16.40
N TYR A 477 14.04 23.99 -15.35
CA TYR A 477 15.20 24.88 -15.43
C TYR A 477 16.02 24.88 -14.14
N ARG A 478 17.21 25.46 -14.23
CA ARG A 478 18.15 25.58 -13.11
C ARG A 478 17.72 26.71 -12.16
N PRO A 479 17.57 26.49 -10.84
CA PRO A 479 17.36 27.59 -9.90
C PRO A 479 18.59 28.53 -9.88
N GLU A 480 18.36 29.81 -10.23
CA GLU A 480 19.41 30.83 -10.32
C GLU A 480 20.09 31.08 -8.98
N LYS A 481 19.25 31.34 -7.97
CA LYS A 481 19.59 31.60 -6.57
C LYS A 481 19.14 30.40 -5.74
N LEU A 482 20.05 29.95 -4.88
CA LEU A 482 19.76 29.02 -3.79
C LEU A 482 20.26 29.67 -2.51
N ALA A 483 19.46 29.64 -1.45
CA ALA A 483 19.96 29.86 -0.09
C ALA A 483 20.37 28.53 0.53
N THR A 484 21.01 28.56 1.69
CA THR A 484 21.36 27.38 2.47
C THR A 484 20.83 27.51 3.90
N ILE A 485 20.38 26.41 4.49
CA ILE A 485 19.89 26.33 5.87
C ILE A 485 20.67 25.23 6.58
N ILE A 486 21.19 25.57 7.77
CA ILE A 486 22.10 24.76 8.57
C ILE A 486 21.98 25.17 10.05
N ASP A 487 21.98 24.21 10.97
CA ASP A 487 21.80 24.45 12.41
C ASP A 487 23.12 24.33 13.22
N GLU A 488 23.69 23.11 13.36
CA GLU A 488 24.98 22.88 14.06
C GLU A 488 26.10 22.62 13.03
N PHE A 489 26.60 23.71 12.43
CA PHE A 489 27.59 23.72 11.34
C PHE A 489 28.86 22.92 11.63
N ASP A 490 29.35 22.96 12.88
CA ASP A 490 30.56 22.23 13.27
C ASP A 490 30.37 20.70 13.31
N CYS A 491 29.13 20.20 13.18
CA CYS A 491 28.78 18.78 13.21
C CYS A 491 28.26 18.23 11.87
N TYR A 492 27.57 19.08 11.10
CA TYR A 492 27.11 18.79 9.75
C TYR A 492 27.30 20.04 8.89
N ASN A 493 28.23 20.01 7.92
CA ASN A 493 28.55 21.16 7.08
C ASN A 493 28.34 20.88 5.60
N TYR A 494 28.31 21.95 4.79
CA TYR A 494 28.17 21.88 3.35
C TYR A 494 29.30 22.58 2.60
N LYS A 495 29.39 22.26 1.31
CA LYS A 495 30.16 23.02 0.33
C LYS A 495 29.38 23.10 -0.98
N PHE A 496 29.22 24.31 -1.47
CA PHE A 496 28.44 24.60 -2.67
C PHE A 496 29.36 25.24 -3.70
N TYR A 497 29.66 24.53 -4.80
CA TYR A 497 30.58 25.04 -5.83
C TYR A 497 29.90 26.09 -6.72
N PRO A 498 30.35 27.37 -6.72
CA PRO A 498 29.64 28.42 -7.45
C PRO A 498 30.07 28.58 -8.92
N ARG A 499 31.06 27.82 -9.40
CA ARG A 499 31.83 28.16 -10.63
C ARG A 499 32.23 26.96 -11.51
N HIS A 500 31.96 27.11 -12.80
CA HIS A 500 32.55 26.43 -13.97
C HIS A 500 32.24 24.94 -14.24
N SER A 501 31.34 24.29 -13.49
CA SER A 501 30.54 23.18 -14.01
C SER A 501 29.14 23.67 -14.41
N GLU A 502 28.53 23.08 -15.44
CA GLU A 502 27.14 23.39 -15.84
C GLU A 502 26.14 23.01 -14.73
N ASP A 503 26.51 22.02 -13.92
CA ASP A 503 25.84 21.68 -12.67
C ASP A 503 26.63 22.03 -11.40
N ARG A 504 26.07 22.97 -10.62
CA ARG A 504 26.48 23.21 -9.23
C ARG A 504 25.91 22.10 -8.35
N SER A 505 26.76 21.19 -7.88
CA SER A 505 26.40 20.23 -6.83
C SER A 505 26.44 20.88 -5.44
N PHE A 506 25.51 20.48 -4.58
CA PHE A 506 25.51 20.80 -3.16
C PHE A 506 26.03 19.57 -2.39
N TYR A 507 27.22 19.68 -1.82
CA TYR A 507 27.82 18.63 -0.99
C TYR A 507 27.48 18.88 0.47
N PHE A 508 27.05 17.84 1.19
CA PHE A 508 26.59 17.93 2.57
C PHE A 508 26.90 16.65 3.35
N GLY A 509 27.14 16.80 4.65
CA GLY A 509 27.31 15.67 5.55
C GLY A 509 28.06 16.05 6.83
N GLY A 510 28.28 15.06 7.67
CA GLY A 510 29.16 15.17 8.83
C GLY A 510 29.04 13.97 9.77
N PRO A 511 30.01 13.77 10.68
CA PRO A 511 30.12 12.58 11.52
C PRO A 511 29.33 12.68 12.84
N GLY A 512 28.75 13.83 13.15
CA GLY A 512 28.15 14.12 14.46
C GLY A 512 29.19 14.11 15.59
N GLY A 513 28.77 13.68 16.79
CA GLY A 513 29.55 13.67 18.04
C GLY A 513 30.82 12.80 18.06
N LYS A 514 31.17 12.15 16.94
CA LYS A 514 32.46 11.49 16.74
C LYS A 514 33.59 12.50 16.54
N ASP A 515 33.29 13.71 16.08
CA ASP A 515 34.25 14.82 16.04
C ASP A 515 34.34 15.51 17.41
N PHE A 516 35.54 15.96 17.77
CA PHE A 516 35.79 16.72 19.01
C PHE A 516 35.13 18.10 18.97
N LEU A 517 34.86 18.66 17.79
CA LEU A 517 34.12 19.91 17.60
C LEU A 517 32.65 19.80 18.06
N CYS A 518 32.13 18.57 18.21
CA CYS A 518 30.74 18.27 18.56
C CYS A 518 30.51 17.78 19.99
N GLN A 519 31.56 17.68 20.82
CA GLN A 519 31.50 17.05 22.15
C GLN A 519 31.22 18.02 23.28
#